data_AF-A0A2E5EQH3-F1
#
_entry.id   AF-A0A2E5EQH3-F1
#
_cell.length_a   1.000
_cell.length_b   1.000
_cell.length_c   1.000
_cell.angle_alpha   90.00
_cell.angle_beta   90.00
_cell.angle_gamma   90.00
#
_symmetry.space_group_name_H-M   'P 1'
#
loop_
_entity.id
_entity.type
_entity.pdbx_description
1 polymer ?
#
loop_
_entity_poly.entity_id
_entity_poly.type
_entity_poly.pdbx_seq_one_letter_code
_entity_poly.pdbx_strand_id
1 'polypeptide(L)' 'MVTDMRMPDGSGWDLAQRLRGERPELRVLFITGFSDELLQYGKNLKEKVDYVLKPFLLANFLDIVRQRLKSA' A
#
# COMPACT_ATOMS: atom_id res chain seq x y z
N MET A 1 7.03 -0.01 4.45
CA MET A 1 6.14 1.07 4.93
C MET A 1 4.69 0.59 4.85
N VAL A 2 3.86 1.00 5.80
CA VAL A 2 2.40 0.80 5.74
C VAL A 2 1.74 2.17 5.77
N THR A 3 0.77 2.44 4.90
CA THR A 3 0.05 3.72 4.85
C THR A 3 -1.42 3.53 4.46
N ASP A 4 -2.30 4.38 4.96
CA ASP A 4 -3.66 4.52 4.42
C ASP A 4 -3.60 5.13 3.02
N MET A 5 -4.49 4.71 2.13
CA MET A 5 -4.61 5.30 0.80
C MET A 5 -5.30 6.66 0.83
N ARG A 6 -6.26 6.86 1.75
CA ARG A 6 -6.89 8.16 2.01
C ARG A 6 -6.39 8.75 3.31
N MET A 7 -5.84 9.96 3.25
CA MET A 7 -5.48 10.75 4.42
C MET A 7 -6.07 12.16 4.29
N PRO A 8 -6.32 12.88 5.40
CA PRO A 8 -6.85 14.25 5.34
C PRO A 8 -5.98 15.22 4.53
N ASP A 9 -4.66 15.04 4.59
CA ASP A 9 -3.68 15.97 4.02
C ASP A 9 -3.07 15.48 2.69
N GLY A 10 -3.63 14.43 2.08
CA GLY A 10 -3.15 13.85 0.82
C GLY A 10 -3.41 12.36 0.66
N SER A 11 -2.87 11.72 -0.38
CA SER A 11 -2.97 10.27 -0.56
C SER A 11 -1.71 9.55 -0.07
N GLY A 12 -1.89 8.36 0.51
CA GLY A 12 -0.78 7.46 0.79
C GLY A 12 0.00 7.11 -0.48
N TRP A 13 -0.65 7.14 -1.64
CA TRP A 13 -0.01 6.95 -2.94
C TRP A 13 1.06 8.01 -3.19
N ASP A 14 0.72 9.28 -3.04
CA ASP A 14 1.66 10.38 -3.30
C ASP A 14 2.84 10.35 -2.32
N LEU A 15 2.56 10.02 -1.06
CA LEU A 15 3.59 9.79 -0.05
C LEU A 15 4.53 8.64 -0.45
N ALA A 16 3.97 7.52 -0.92
CA ALA A 16 4.75 6.36 -1.35
C ALA A 16 5.62 6.68 -2.56
N GLN A 17 5.09 7.40 -3.56
CA GLN A 17 5.86 7.79 -4.75
C GLN A 17 7.01 8.73 -4.40
N ARG A 18 6.76 9.72 -3.55
CA ARG A 18 7.80 10.63 -3.05
C ARG A 18 8.93 9.85 -2.34
N LEU A 19 8.57 8.96 -1.42
CA LEU A 19 9.56 8.19 -0.65
C LEU A 19 10.30 7.16 -1.51
N ARG A 20 9.67 6.61 -2.55
CA ARG A 20 10.34 5.75 -3.53
C ARG A 20 11.35 6.50 -4.39
N GLY A 21 11.14 7.80 -4.63
CA GLY A 21 12.14 8.66 -5.27
C GLY A 21 13.45 8.74 -4.46
N GLU A 22 13.37 8.60 -3.14
CA GLU A 22 14.52 8.59 -2.23
C GLU A 22 15.01 7.16 -1.90
N ARG A 23 14.11 6.18 -1.89
CA ARG A 23 14.36 4.77 -1.56
C ARG A 23 13.66 3.85 -2.57
N PRO A 24 14.26 3.60 -3.74
CA PRO A 24 13.62 2.82 -4.81
C PRO A 24 13.19 1.41 -4.40
N GLU A 25 13.90 0.80 -3.44
CA GLU A 25 13.61 -0.52 -2.88
C GLU A 25 12.50 -0.52 -1.80
N LEU A 26 11.91 0.65 -1.51
CA LEU A 26 10.89 0.77 -0.48
C LEU A 26 9.63 -0.01 -0.85
N ARG A 27 9.44 -1.12 -0.13
CA ARG A 27 8.20 -1.89 -0.14
C ARG A 27 7.10 -1.12 0.60
N VAL A 28 5.94 -0.99 -0.05
CA VAL A 28 4.79 -0.24 0.47
C VAL A 28 3.57 -1.14 0.47
N LEU A 29 2.91 -1.24 1.62
CA LEU A 29 1.63 -1.89 1.79
C LEU A 29 0.56 -0.81 2.03
N PHE A 30 -0.40 -0.72 1.12
CA PHE A 30 -1.51 0.23 1.24
C PHE A 30 -2.67 -0.37 2.02
N ILE A 31 -3.33 0.44 2.84
CA ILE A 31 -4.61 0.08 3.46
C ILE A 31 -5.69 0.92 2.78
N THR A 32 -6.69 0.29 2.18
CA THR A 32 -7.78 0.99 1.47
C THR A 32 -9.14 0.44 1.87
N GLY A 33 -10.17 1.29 1.87
CA GLY A 33 -11.56 0.86 2.07
C GLY A 33 -12.38 0.72 0.79
N PHE A 34 -11.82 1.04 -0.39
CA PHE A 34 -12.60 1.18 -1.62
C PHE A 34 -11.95 0.44 -2.78
N SER A 35 -12.74 -0.36 -3.49
CA SER A 35 -12.30 -1.05 -4.71
C SER A 35 -11.97 -0.09 -5.85
N ASP A 36 -12.68 1.04 -5.93
CA ASP A 36 -12.51 2.03 -7.02
C ASP A 36 -11.14 2.71 -6.96
N GLU A 37 -10.61 2.80 -5.75
CA GLU A 37 -9.29 3.30 -5.43
C GLU A 37 -8.22 2.35 -6.00
N LEU A 38 -8.39 1.03 -5.80
CA LEU A 38 -7.53 0.03 -6.42
C LEU A 38 -7.61 0.06 -7.95
N LEU A 39 -8.77 0.37 -8.51
CA LEU A 39 -8.95 0.51 -9.96
C LEU A 39 -8.30 1.79 -10.51
N GLN A 40 -8.43 2.91 -9.79
CA GLN A 40 -7.86 4.19 -10.18
C GLN A 40 -6.34 4.16 -10.20
N TYR A 41 -5.72 3.68 -9.12
CA TYR A 41 -4.27 3.56 -9.07
C TYR A 41 -3.78 2.34 -9.84
N GLY A 42 -4.58 1.26 -9.89
CA GLY A 42 -4.31 0.03 -10.64
C GLY A 42 -4.18 0.19 -12.15
N LYS A 43 -4.90 1.15 -12.75
CA LYS A 43 -4.78 1.45 -14.18
C LYS A 43 -3.45 2.08 -14.58
N ASN A 44 -2.76 2.73 -13.65
CA ASN A 44 -1.44 3.32 -13.89
C ASN A 44 -0.29 2.30 -13.71
N LEU A 45 -0.60 1.05 -13.38
CA LEU A 45 0.38 0.07 -12.94
C LEU A 45 0.89 -0.83 -14.06
N LYS A 46 2.10 -0.54 -14.53
CA LYS A 46 3.05 -1.60 -14.88
C LYS A 46 3.59 -2.33 -13.64
N GLU A 47 3.34 -1.83 -12.42
CA GLU A 47 3.86 -2.37 -11.15
C GLU A 47 2.79 -3.07 -10.31
N LYS A 48 3.09 -4.26 -9.77
CA LYS A 48 2.21 -4.85 -8.74
C LYS A 48 2.19 -3.98 -7.48
N VAL A 49 1.00 -3.60 -7.01
CA VAL A 49 0.79 -2.89 -5.74
C VAL A 49 0.31 -3.88 -4.67
N ASP A 50 0.95 -3.84 -3.51
CA ASP A 50 0.53 -4.57 -2.32
C ASP A 50 -0.49 -3.75 -1.53
N TYR A 51 -1.62 -4.35 -1.18
CA TYR A 51 -2.67 -3.69 -0.40
C TYR A 51 -3.41 -4.62 0.56
N VAL A 52 -4.12 -4.02 1.51
CA VAL A 52 -5.09 -4.64 2.42
C VAL A 52 -6.41 -3.88 2.35
N LEU A 53 -7.50 -4.60 2.11
CA LEU A 53 -8.86 -4.03 2.08
C LEU A 53 -9.45 -3.96 3.49
N LYS A 54 -10.07 -2.83 3.83
CA LYS A 54 -10.90 -2.67 5.02
C LYS A 54 -12.31 -3.22 4.77
N PRO A 55 -12.98 -3.81 5.79
CA PRO A 55 -12.42 -4.19 7.08
C PRO A 55 -11.54 -5.45 6.96
N PHE A 56 -10.52 -5.57 7.81
CA PHE A 56 -9.65 -6.75 7.87
C PHE A 56 -9.46 -7.20 9.32
N LEU A 57 -9.21 -8.50 9.50
CA LEU A 57 -8.78 -9.05 10.77
C LEU A 57 -7.31 -8.72 11.03
N LEU A 58 -6.98 -8.39 12.28
CA LEU A 58 -5.60 -8.08 12.67
C LEU A 58 -4.63 -9.23 12.36
N ALA A 59 -5.07 -10.49 12.53
CA ALA A 59 -4.26 -11.66 12.19
C ALA A 59 -3.86 -11.67 10.71
N ASN A 60 -4.81 -11.43 9.80
CA ASN A 60 -4.55 -11.40 8.36
C ASN A 60 -3.57 -10.28 8.00
N PHE A 61 -3.72 -9.10 8.61
CA PHE A 61 -2.81 -7.98 8.42
C PHE A 61 -1.38 -8.33 8.86
N LEU A 62 -1.22 -8.92 10.05
CA LEU A 62 0.08 -9.32 10.58
C LEU A 62 0.76 -10.37 9.70
N ASP A 63 0.00 -11.31 9.16
CA ASP A 63 0.56 -12.33 8.26
C ASP A 63 1.06 -11.72 6.96
N ILE A 64 0.32 -10.78 6.37
CA ILE A 64 0.77 -10.03 5.18
C ILE A 64 2.06 -9.26 5.49
N VAL A 65 2.10 -8.52 6.61
CA VAL A 65 3.30 -7.77 7.01
C VAL A 65 4.50 -8.70 7.20
N ARG A 66 4.32 -9.83 7.90
CA ARG A 66 5.39 -10.81 8.12
C ARG A 66 5.92 -11.40 6.82
N GLN A 67 5.03 -11.78 5.90
CA GLN A 67 5.43 -12.29 4.59
C GLN A 67 6.26 -11.24 3.83
N ARG A 68 5.85 -9.96 3.87
CA ARG A 68 6.55 -8.88 3.18
C ARG A 68 7.85 -8.45 3.84
N LEU A 69 8.08 -8.77 5.12
CA LEU A 69 9.38 -8.55 5.77
C LEU A 69 10.38 -9.67 5.47
N LYS A 70 9.92 -10.93 5.37
CA LYS A 70 10.78 -12.11 5.19
C LYS A 70 11.42 -12.24 3.81
N SER A 71 10.84 -11.62 2.78
CA SER A 71 11.37 -11.66 1.40
C SER A 71 12.51 -10.65 1.17
N ALA A 72 13.44 -10.52 2.12
CA ALA A 72 14.61 -9.64 2.03
C ALA A 72 15.87 -10.45 1.73
#